data_AF-A0A0F9RGM0-F1
#
_entry.id   AF-A0A0F9RGM0-F1
#
_cell.length_a   1.000
_cell.length_b   1.000
_cell.length_c   1.000
_cell.angle_alpha   90.00
_cell.angle_beta   90.00
_cell.angle_gamma   90.00
#
_symmetry.space_group_name_H-M   'P 1'
#
loop_
_entity.id
_entity.type
_entity.pdbx_description
1 polymer ?
#
loop_
_entity_poly.entity_id
_entity_poly.type
_entity_poly.pdbx_seq_one_letter_code
_entity_poly.pdbx_strand_id
1 'polypeptide(L)'
;MNMLRSFYHTVLAWTGSIRYRRPSRRLFVVGVTGTKGKSTVIELMNVIFEAAGERTALLSTVRQKIGTETEPNEWSNTMPGRWRLQRFLHRAATERCTYAFVEVTSQGTTQHRHRFIDWDVAVFLNLHPEHIEAHGSFEKYREAKLNFFRSLKHSKKSRQYFLINRDDQDSMLFYEVAKRVRSGEVIWFSKNDVFKMVEGLRATYHQEWLRADFNVENVYAVVLWVIKNANKYINEQLIEMFKDLSEPECVKNYKSNLKTWEKNGWRYQKNHTKYTLEYRIITQKYTAIKKKDSWGYEYTNNLSKNCHIFINDVLTIANNLGFVTQGTSFDRYWESNNKVMFYTAGGKELVEVKAFMNGNLHFKFNQEFIKALNVEASRLLGWIRSPQEAVNEMELDVDFVKSHFETNALFGIKDGQKLLEGH
;
A
#
# COMPACT_ATOMS: atom_id res chain seq x y z
N MET A 1 -28.24 5.06 21.58
CA MET A 1 -28.66 5.70 20.32
C MET A 1 -29.95 5.05 19.86
N ASN A 2 -31.03 5.81 19.63
CA ASN A 2 -32.32 5.23 19.22
C ASN A 2 -32.19 4.52 17.85
N MET A 3 -32.90 3.40 17.66
CA MET A 3 -32.80 2.51 16.50
C MET A 3 -32.89 3.25 15.16
N LEU A 4 -33.79 4.22 15.05
CA LEU A 4 -33.98 5.08 13.88
C LEU A 4 -32.73 5.90 13.52
N ARG A 5 -32.02 6.48 14.52
CA ARG A 5 -30.77 7.23 14.27
C ARG A 5 -29.64 6.30 13.81
N SER A 6 -29.56 5.10 14.40
CA SER A 6 -28.58 4.08 14.00
C SER A 6 -28.79 3.64 12.55
N PHE A 7 -30.05 3.38 12.17
CA PHE A 7 -30.44 3.04 10.82
C PHE A 7 -30.11 4.18 9.84
N TYR A 8 -30.52 5.41 10.16
CA TYR A 8 -30.21 6.61 9.36
C TYR A 8 -28.70 6.73 9.09
N HIS A 9 -27.87 6.66 10.12
CA HIS A 9 -26.42 6.78 9.99
C HIS A 9 -25.79 5.64 9.17
N THR A 10 -26.31 4.42 9.32
CA THR A 10 -25.85 3.26 8.54
C THR A 10 -26.20 3.42 7.06
N VAL A 11 -27.45 3.80 6.75
CA VAL A 11 -27.91 4.06 5.37
C VAL A 11 -27.12 5.20 4.75
N LEU A 12 -26.83 6.25 5.51
CA LEU A 12 -26.03 7.38 5.04
C LEU A 12 -24.60 6.94 4.69
N ALA A 13 -23.94 6.15 5.53
CA ALA A 13 -22.61 5.63 5.25
C ALA A 13 -22.61 4.69 4.03
N TRP A 14 -23.63 3.82 3.91
CA TRP A 14 -23.79 2.89 2.81
C TRP A 14 -24.00 3.60 1.47
N THR A 15 -24.97 4.53 1.41
CA THR A 15 -25.26 5.34 0.21
C THR A 15 -24.06 6.17 -0.20
N GLY A 16 -23.29 6.72 0.75
CA GLY A 16 -22.03 7.41 0.47
C GLY A 16 -21.00 6.51 -0.20
N SER A 17 -20.83 5.27 0.30
CA SER A 17 -19.90 4.31 -0.31
C SER A 17 -20.29 3.97 -1.76
N ILE A 18 -21.59 3.93 -2.08
CA ILE A 18 -22.08 3.68 -3.44
C ILE A 18 -21.87 4.93 -4.32
N ARG A 19 -22.31 6.10 -3.83
CA ARG A 19 -22.22 7.40 -4.53
C ARG A 19 -20.80 7.70 -5.00
N TYR A 20 -19.81 7.34 -4.19
CA TYR A 20 -18.39 7.58 -4.43
C TYR A 20 -17.62 6.34 -4.95
N ARG A 21 -18.33 5.29 -5.34
CA ARG A 21 -17.79 4.07 -5.98
C ARG A 21 -16.75 3.34 -5.13
N ARG A 22 -16.97 3.24 -3.82
CA ARG A 22 -16.14 2.51 -2.84
C ARG A 22 -14.65 2.85 -2.96
N PRO A 23 -14.28 4.13 -2.72
CA PRO A 23 -12.96 4.64 -3.06
C PRO A 23 -11.81 4.00 -2.25
N SER A 24 -12.10 3.55 -1.02
CA SER A 24 -11.15 2.86 -0.14
C SER A 24 -10.57 1.58 -0.72
N ARG A 25 -11.20 0.97 -1.74
CA ARG A 25 -10.63 -0.18 -2.44
C ARG A 25 -9.39 0.14 -3.28
N ARG A 26 -9.21 1.41 -3.63
CA ARG A 26 -8.11 1.91 -4.47
C ARG A 26 -7.03 2.64 -3.68
N LEU A 27 -7.15 2.63 -2.36
CA LEU A 27 -6.26 3.30 -1.41
C LEU A 27 -5.82 2.30 -0.36
N PHE A 28 -4.62 2.46 0.15
CA PHE A 28 -4.23 1.82 1.40
C PHE A 28 -4.71 2.71 2.57
N VAL A 29 -5.77 2.29 3.27
CA VAL A 29 -6.46 3.12 4.27
C VAL A 29 -6.10 2.67 5.68
N VAL A 30 -5.51 3.59 6.43
CA VAL A 30 -5.12 3.40 7.83
C VAL A 30 -6.02 4.23 8.73
N GLY A 31 -6.68 3.56 9.68
CA GLY A 31 -7.47 4.21 10.71
C GLY A 31 -6.75 4.19 12.06
N VAL A 32 -6.57 5.35 12.68
CA VAL A 32 -5.96 5.48 14.00
C VAL A 32 -7.01 5.86 15.03
N THR A 33 -7.17 5.04 16.06
CA THR A 33 -8.03 5.33 17.21
C THR A 33 -7.25 5.31 18.52
N GLY A 34 -7.78 6.05 19.49
CA GLY A 34 -7.15 6.26 20.78
C GLY A 34 -7.78 7.45 21.50
N THR A 35 -7.45 7.63 22.76
CA THR A 35 -7.89 8.78 23.55
C THR A 35 -7.06 9.99 23.14
N LYS A 36 -5.73 9.87 23.27
CA LYS A 36 -4.77 10.90 22.85
C LYS A 36 -3.82 10.39 21.76
N GLY A 37 -3.22 11.33 21.02
CA GLY A 37 -2.15 11.05 20.07
C GLY A 37 -2.57 10.70 18.64
N LYS A 38 -3.87 10.57 18.35
CA LYS A 38 -4.34 10.17 17.00
C LYS A 38 -3.85 11.11 15.90
N SER A 39 -4.06 12.42 16.05
CA SER A 39 -3.65 13.42 15.05
C SER A 39 -2.13 13.42 14.85
N THR A 40 -1.37 13.37 15.95
CA THR A 40 0.09 13.27 15.93
C THR A 40 0.57 12.07 15.10
N VAL A 41 0.00 10.89 15.35
CA VAL A 41 0.33 9.64 14.66
C VAL A 41 0.11 9.76 13.16
N ILE A 42 -1.06 10.24 12.74
CA ILE A 42 -1.38 10.32 11.31
C ILE A 42 -0.60 11.41 10.58
N GLU A 43 -0.25 12.52 11.24
CA GLU A 43 0.64 13.55 10.66
C GLU A 43 2.05 13.00 10.43
N LEU A 44 2.58 12.22 11.39
CA LEU A 44 3.88 11.57 11.25
C LEU A 44 3.88 10.50 10.15
N MET A 45 2.82 9.69 10.08
CA MET A 45 2.61 8.78 8.95
C MET A 45 2.66 9.54 7.63
N ASN A 46 1.91 10.64 7.53
CA ASN A 46 1.89 11.45 6.34
C ASN A 46 3.29 11.92 5.92
N VAL A 47 4.07 12.47 6.85
CA VAL A 47 5.44 12.95 6.57
C VAL A 47 6.36 11.82 6.13
N ILE A 48 6.37 10.68 6.85
CA ILE A 48 7.26 9.54 6.55
C ILE A 48 6.98 8.98 5.16
N PHE A 49 5.71 8.79 4.80
CA PHE A 49 5.34 8.26 3.49
C PHE A 49 5.64 9.25 2.37
N GLU A 50 5.41 10.55 2.57
CA GLU A 50 5.77 11.55 1.56
C GLU A 50 7.28 11.66 1.35
N ALA A 51 8.06 11.61 2.42
CA ALA A 51 9.51 11.56 2.31
C ALA A 51 9.99 10.30 1.56
N ALA A 52 9.22 9.21 1.60
CA ALA A 52 9.47 7.99 0.83
C ALA A 52 8.99 8.07 -0.63
N GLY A 53 8.55 9.24 -1.10
CA GLY A 53 8.06 9.47 -2.46
C GLY A 53 6.60 9.07 -2.68
N GLU A 54 5.88 8.67 -1.64
CA GLU A 54 4.49 8.26 -1.74
C GLU A 54 3.53 9.44 -1.71
N ARG A 55 2.47 9.38 -2.52
CA ARG A 55 1.42 10.41 -2.51
C ARG A 55 0.36 10.05 -1.48
N THR A 56 0.17 10.90 -0.49
CA THR A 56 -0.66 10.59 0.68
C THR A 56 -1.91 11.46 0.75
N ALA A 57 -2.89 11.00 1.50
CA ALA A 57 -4.02 11.80 1.93
C ALA A 57 -4.19 11.68 3.44
N LEU A 58 -4.51 12.80 4.09
CA LEU A 58 -4.62 12.90 5.53
C LEU A 58 -5.96 13.53 5.92
N LEU A 59 -6.63 12.92 6.88
CA LEU A 59 -7.81 13.49 7.52
C LEU A 59 -7.64 13.50 9.04
N SER A 60 -7.21 14.64 9.58
CA SER A 60 -6.93 14.86 10.99
C SER A 60 -7.85 15.92 11.60
N THR A 61 -7.81 16.06 12.93
CA THR A 61 -8.48 17.17 13.62
C THR A 61 -7.92 18.53 13.17
N VAL A 62 -6.64 18.61 12.80
CA VAL A 62 -5.95 19.85 12.47
C VAL A 62 -6.22 20.27 11.03
N ARG A 63 -6.09 19.34 10.08
CA ARG A 63 -6.15 19.64 8.66
C ARG A 63 -6.60 18.45 7.82
N GLN A 64 -6.94 18.76 6.58
CA GLN A 64 -7.14 17.79 5.53
C GLN A 64 -6.07 18.02 4.47
N LYS A 65 -5.52 16.92 3.96
CA LYS A 65 -4.52 16.97 2.90
C LYS A 65 -4.83 15.91 1.86
N ILE A 66 -4.69 16.28 0.59
CA ILE A 66 -4.81 15.35 -0.54
C ILE A 66 -3.68 15.67 -1.53
N GLY A 67 -2.67 14.80 -1.59
CA GLY A 67 -1.47 15.09 -2.37
C GLY A 67 -0.81 16.37 -1.85
N THR A 68 -0.62 17.37 -2.72
CA THR A 68 -0.02 18.65 -2.35
C THR A 68 -1.01 19.65 -1.75
N GLU A 69 -2.31 19.46 -1.95
CA GLU A 69 -3.34 20.37 -1.44
C GLU A 69 -3.54 20.15 0.07
N THR A 70 -3.43 21.22 0.85
CA THR A 70 -3.69 21.21 2.29
C THR A 70 -4.67 22.31 2.64
N GLU A 71 -5.69 21.97 3.41
CA GLU A 71 -6.71 22.89 3.91
C GLU A 71 -6.89 22.67 5.43
N PRO A 72 -7.09 23.75 6.22
CA PRO A 72 -7.50 23.60 7.62
C PRO A 72 -8.77 22.75 7.72
N ASN A 73 -8.89 21.93 8.77
CA ASN A 73 -10.12 21.17 8.94
C ASN A 73 -11.24 22.07 9.48
N GLU A 74 -11.94 22.75 8.58
CA GLU A 74 -13.08 23.60 8.94
C GLU A 74 -14.32 22.81 9.39
N TRP A 75 -14.27 21.48 9.35
CA TRP A 75 -15.35 20.68 9.90
C TRP A 75 -15.26 20.67 11.43
N SER A 76 -16.38 20.97 12.09
CA SER A 76 -16.55 20.85 13.54
C SER A 76 -16.35 19.43 14.10
N ASN A 77 -15.94 18.48 13.27
CA ASN A 77 -15.76 17.07 13.59
C ASN A 77 -14.57 16.52 12.82
N THR A 78 -13.61 15.92 13.54
CA THR A 78 -12.43 15.21 13.01
C THR A 78 -12.74 14.14 11.96
N MET A 79 -13.76 13.31 12.20
CA MET A 79 -14.21 12.28 11.23
C MET A 79 -15.59 12.67 10.70
N PRO A 80 -15.71 13.29 9.52
CA PRO A 80 -16.93 13.98 9.09
C PRO A 80 -18.07 13.04 8.65
N GLY A 81 -19.31 13.47 8.88
CA GLY A 81 -20.51 12.74 8.44
C GLY A 81 -20.96 13.12 7.02
N ARG A 82 -22.19 12.74 6.64
CA ARG A 82 -22.88 13.17 5.40
C ARG A 82 -22.03 13.00 4.14
N TRP A 83 -21.51 11.78 3.97
CA TRP A 83 -20.67 11.35 2.85
C TRP A 83 -19.31 12.04 2.69
N ARG A 84 -18.97 13.04 3.51
CA ARG A 84 -17.72 13.80 3.38
C ARG A 84 -16.48 12.92 3.48
N LEU A 85 -16.46 11.93 4.38
CA LEU A 85 -15.35 10.98 4.47
C LEU A 85 -15.20 10.13 3.20
N GLN A 86 -16.32 9.66 2.62
CA GLN A 86 -16.31 8.94 1.36
C GLN A 86 -15.88 9.84 0.19
N ARG A 87 -16.30 11.11 0.18
CA ARG A 87 -15.86 12.13 -0.79
C ARG A 87 -14.37 12.41 -0.68
N PHE A 88 -13.85 12.53 0.54
CA PHE A 88 -12.43 12.72 0.82
C PHE A 88 -11.60 11.56 0.26
N LEU A 89 -11.96 10.32 0.61
CA LEU A 89 -11.30 9.12 0.07
C LEU A 89 -11.43 9.04 -1.46
N HIS A 90 -12.57 9.46 -2.01
CA HIS A 90 -12.73 9.51 -3.46
C HIS A 90 -11.81 10.52 -4.13
N ARG A 91 -11.70 11.74 -3.58
CA ARG A 91 -10.75 12.75 -4.06
C ARG A 91 -9.33 12.23 -3.95
N ALA A 92 -8.93 11.65 -2.81
CA ALA A 92 -7.61 11.04 -2.63
C ALA A 92 -7.30 9.98 -3.69
N ALA A 93 -8.24 9.07 -3.95
CA ALA A 93 -8.08 8.05 -4.99
C ALA A 93 -8.07 8.63 -6.42
N THR A 94 -8.69 9.78 -6.65
CA THR A 94 -8.68 10.49 -7.94
C THR A 94 -7.38 11.25 -8.14
N GLU A 95 -6.86 11.86 -7.08
CA GLU A 95 -5.55 12.53 -7.01
C GLU A 95 -4.37 11.56 -6.94
N ARG A 96 -4.61 10.26 -7.16
CA ARG A 96 -3.57 9.21 -7.17
C ARG A 96 -2.78 9.12 -5.87
N CYS A 97 -3.38 9.47 -4.74
CA CYS A 97 -2.82 9.09 -3.46
C CYS A 97 -2.79 7.55 -3.38
N THR A 98 -1.71 6.99 -2.88
CA THR A 98 -1.55 5.57 -2.57
C THR A 98 -2.05 5.27 -1.16
N TYR A 99 -1.82 6.19 -0.22
CA TYR A 99 -2.18 6.04 1.20
C TYR A 99 -3.23 7.07 1.65
N ALA A 100 -4.12 6.65 2.54
CA ALA A 100 -5.04 7.53 3.25
C ALA A 100 -5.00 7.29 4.76
N PHE A 101 -4.56 8.28 5.52
CA PHE A 101 -4.49 8.26 6.98
C PHE A 101 -5.70 8.98 7.56
N VAL A 102 -6.50 8.27 8.35
CA VAL A 102 -7.76 8.78 8.88
C VAL A 102 -7.77 8.68 10.39
N GLU A 103 -8.03 9.81 11.06
CA GLU A 103 -8.30 9.84 12.48
C GLU A 103 -9.70 9.29 12.78
N VAL A 104 -9.76 8.15 13.48
CA VAL A 104 -11.02 7.47 13.79
C VAL A 104 -11.47 7.80 15.21
N THR A 105 -12.41 8.74 15.32
CA THR A 105 -12.97 9.18 16.61
C THR A 105 -14.07 8.26 17.11
N SER A 106 -14.23 8.18 18.44
CA SER A 106 -15.30 7.40 19.07
C SER A 106 -16.68 7.92 18.65
N GLN A 107 -16.88 9.25 18.63
CA GLN A 107 -18.15 9.86 18.21
C GLN A 107 -18.51 9.54 16.76
N GLY A 108 -17.53 9.60 15.85
CA GLY A 108 -17.76 9.24 14.47
C GLY A 108 -18.03 7.74 14.30
N THR A 109 -17.46 6.91 15.18
CA THR A 109 -17.70 5.47 15.19
C THR A 109 -19.12 5.13 15.67
N THR A 110 -19.60 5.80 16.73
CA THR A 110 -20.99 5.72 17.21
C THR A 110 -21.99 6.12 16.13
N GLN A 111 -21.62 7.05 15.24
CA GLN A 111 -22.43 7.47 14.09
C GLN A 111 -22.15 6.68 12.81
N HIS A 112 -21.55 5.50 12.90
CA HIS A 112 -21.29 4.59 11.77
C HIS A 112 -20.48 5.19 10.61
N ARG A 113 -19.79 6.33 10.80
CA ARG A 113 -19.06 7.03 9.72
C ARG A 113 -17.89 6.20 9.17
N HIS A 114 -17.30 5.34 10.01
CA HIS A 114 -16.24 4.39 9.70
C HIS A 114 -16.69 3.15 8.88
N ARG A 115 -18.00 2.91 8.76
CA ARG A 115 -18.52 1.72 8.06
C ARG A 115 -18.41 1.90 6.54
N PHE A 116 -18.37 0.77 5.82
CA PHE A 116 -18.25 0.73 4.36
C PHE A 116 -16.96 1.38 3.83
N ILE A 117 -15.92 1.34 4.65
CA ILE A 117 -14.54 1.64 4.27
C ILE A 117 -13.80 0.30 4.33
N ASP A 118 -13.14 -0.06 3.23
CA ASP A 118 -12.28 -1.23 3.17
C ASP A 118 -10.93 -0.86 3.81
N TRP A 119 -10.86 -0.94 5.14
CA TRP A 119 -9.67 -0.64 5.94
C TRP A 119 -8.56 -1.69 5.73
N ASP A 120 -7.32 -1.22 5.60
CA ASP A 120 -6.12 -2.05 5.58
C ASP A 120 -5.51 -2.17 6.98
N VAL A 121 -5.57 -1.09 7.76
CA VAL A 121 -4.93 -1.03 9.09
C VAL A 121 -5.83 -0.38 10.12
N ALA A 122 -5.92 -0.99 11.31
CA ALA A 122 -6.45 -0.38 12.51
C ALA A 122 -5.38 -0.24 13.57
N VAL A 123 -5.18 0.98 14.08
CA VAL A 123 -4.22 1.28 15.13
C VAL A 123 -4.96 1.66 16.40
N PHE A 124 -4.63 1.00 17.51
CA PHE A 124 -5.07 1.35 18.86
C PHE A 124 -3.89 1.88 19.67
N LEU A 125 -3.97 3.15 20.05
CA LEU A 125 -2.92 3.84 20.79
C LEU A 125 -3.06 3.70 22.31
N ASN A 126 -4.21 4.11 22.84
CA ASN A 126 -4.49 4.15 24.27
C ASN A 126 -5.98 4.37 24.55
N LEU A 127 -6.42 3.99 25.74
CA LEU A 127 -7.75 4.21 26.26
C LEU A 127 -7.73 4.72 27.69
N HIS A 128 -8.18 5.96 27.88
CA HIS A 128 -8.44 6.53 29.20
C HIS A 128 -9.82 7.19 29.21
N PRO A 129 -10.46 7.36 30.39
CA PRO A 129 -11.77 7.98 30.47
C PRO A 129 -11.74 9.43 29.95
N GLU A 130 -12.36 9.66 28.79
CA GLU A 130 -12.49 10.98 28.15
C GLU A 130 -13.81 11.01 27.38
N HIS A 131 -14.48 12.17 27.31
CA HIS A 131 -15.79 12.35 26.66
C HIS A 131 -16.90 11.41 27.20
N ILE A 132 -16.85 11.03 28.48
CA ILE A 132 -17.83 10.09 29.09
C ILE A 132 -19.26 10.62 28.94
N GLU A 133 -19.48 11.92 29.10
CA GLU A 133 -20.78 12.58 28.95
C GLU A 133 -21.42 12.35 27.58
N ALA A 134 -20.61 12.37 26.50
CA ALA A 134 -21.09 12.17 25.14
C ALA A 134 -21.45 10.70 24.84
N HIS A 135 -20.89 9.75 25.60
CA HIS A 135 -21.11 8.31 25.42
C HIS A 135 -22.01 7.70 26.50
N GLY A 136 -22.21 8.39 27.62
CA GLY A 136 -22.97 7.99 28.80
C GLY A 136 -22.26 7.03 29.77
N SER A 137 -21.14 6.41 29.36
CA SER A 137 -20.35 5.49 30.19
C SER A 137 -19.00 5.20 29.51
N PHE A 138 -17.97 4.85 30.29
CA PHE A 138 -16.68 4.46 29.74
C PHE A 138 -16.77 3.19 28.87
N GLU A 139 -17.64 2.25 29.23
CA GLU A 139 -17.89 1.01 28.50
C GLU A 139 -18.39 1.30 27.08
N LYS A 140 -19.34 2.25 26.94
CA LYS A 140 -19.84 2.69 25.63
C LYS A 140 -18.77 3.41 24.80
N TYR A 141 -17.91 4.20 25.45
CA TYR A 141 -16.78 4.85 24.79
C TYR A 141 -15.75 3.82 24.27
N ARG A 142 -15.41 2.82 25.09
CA ARG A 142 -14.56 1.69 24.72
C ARG A 142 -15.16 0.89 23.57
N GLU A 143 -16.44 0.54 23.71
CA GLU A 143 -17.19 -0.22 22.72
C GLU A 143 -17.27 0.50 21.38
N ALA A 144 -17.35 1.84 21.37
CA ALA A 144 -17.22 2.61 20.15
C ALA A 144 -15.88 2.35 19.45
N LYS A 145 -14.74 2.39 20.15
CA LYS A 145 -13.43 2.10 19.51
C LYS A 145 -13.29 0.63 19.08
N LEU A 146 -13.83 -0.31 19.86
CA LEU A 146 -13.87 -1.73 19.47
C LEU A 146 -14.71 -1.94 18.21
N ASN A 147 -15.78 -1.18 18.00
CA ASN A 147 -16.58 -1.25 16.78
C ASN A 147 -15.81 -0.86 15.53
N PHE A 148 -14.88 0.10 15.62
CA PHE A 148 -13.95 0.38 14.53
C PHE A 148 -13.11 -0.87 14.20
N PHE A 149 -12.49 -1.50 15.20
CA PHE A 149 -11.72 -2.74 15.00
C PHE A 149 -12.57 -3.87 14.41
N ARG A 150 -13.80 -4.06 14.90
CA ARG A 150 -14.74 -5.05 14.35
C ARG A 150 -15.11 -4.75 12.90
N SER A 151 -15.07 -3.50 12.46
CA SER A 151 -15.44 -3.15 11.09
C SER A 151 -14.49 -3.74 10.04
N LEU A 152 -13.23 -4.02 10.41
CA LEU A 152 -12.23 -4.61 9.52
C LEU A 152 -12.62 -6.00 9.03
N LYS A 153 -13.46 -6.75 9.76
CA LYS A 153 -14.00 -8.04 9.31
C LYS A 153 -14.82 -7.94 8.02
N HIS A 154 -15.32 -6.74 7.70
CA HIS A 154 -16.11 -6.46 6.51
C HIS A 154 -15.28 -5.89 5.35
N SER A 155 -14.01 -5.57 5.62
CA SER A 155 -13.07 -5.10 4.60
C SER A 155 -12.86 -6.18 3.53
N LYS A 156 -12.81 -5.75 2.27
CA LYS A 156 -12.50 -6.61 1.11
C LYS A 156 -11.02 -6.66 0.77
N LYS A 157 -10.16 -6.06 1.60
CA LYS A 157 -8.71 -6.18 1.48
C LYS A 157 -8.26 -7.62 1.74
N SER A 158 -7.23 -8.06 1.00
CA SER A 158 -6.66 -9.41 1.10
C SER A 158 -6.06 -9.68 2.48
N ARG A 159 -5.55 -8.63 3.12
CA ARG A 159 -4.91 -8.66 4.44
C ARG A 159 -5.29 -7.41 5.24
N GLN A 160 -5.42 -7.56 6.55
CA GLN A 160 -5.61 -6.44 7.46
C GLN A 160 -4.62 -6.51 8.61
N TYR A 161 -4.16 -5.37 9.09
CA TYR A 161 -3.22 -5.28 10.20
C TYR A 161 -3.86 -4.57 11.39
N PHE A 162 -3.60 -5.11 12.58
CA PHE A 162 -4.07 -4.57 13.85
C PHE A 162 -2.87 -4.24 14.72
N LEU A 163 -2.56 -2.95 14.84
CA LEU A 163 -1.49 -2.47 15.70
C LEU A 163 -2.08 -2.14 17.06
N ILE A 164 -1.57 -2.80 18.10
CA ILE A 164 -2.13 -2.70 19.44
C ILE A 164 -1.00 -2.34 20.40
N ASN A 165 -1.19 -1.22 21.11
CA ASN A 165 -0.30 -0.84 22.21
C ASN A 165 -0.46 -1.86 23.33
N ARG A 166 0.58 -2.64 23.62
CA ARG A 166 0.54 -3.66 24.68
C ARG A 166 0.60 -3.07 26.09
N ASP A 167 0.98 -1.81 26.21
CA ASP A 167 1.08 -1.13 27.51
C ASP A 167 -0.28 -0.61 27.99
N ASP A 168 -1.28 -0.60 27.11
CA ASP A 168 -2.63 -0.20 27.48
C ASP A 168 -3.39 -1.36 28.15
N GLN A 169 -4.07 -1.07 29.25
CA GLN A 169 -4.83 -2.06 30.03
C GLN A 169 -5.96 -2.72 29.24
N ASP A 170 -6.56 -2.02 28.26
CA ASP A 170 -7.66 -2.52 27.45
C ASP A 170 -7.17 -3.24 26.17
N SER A 171 -5.85 -3.30 25.95
CA SER A 171 -5.22 -3.86 24.75
C SER A 171 -5.68 -5.29 24.39
N MET A 172 -5.89 -6.14 25.40
CA MET A 172 -6.38 -7.51 25.20
C MET A 172 -7.79 -7.55 24.62
N LEU A 173 -8.66 -6.58 24.94
CA LEU A 173 -10.00 -6.51 24.34
C LEU A 173 -9.93 -6.22 22.83
N PHE A 174 -8.99 -5.37 22.41
CA PHE A 174 -8.73 -5.10 21.00
C PHE A 174 -8.13 -6.33 20.30
N TYR A 175 -7.23 -7.07 20.97
CA TYR A 175 -6.68 -8.33 20.47
C TYR A 175 -7.77 -9.39 20.24
N GLU A 176 -8.68 -9.55 21.20
CA GLU A 176 -9.81 -10.48 21.11
C GLU A 176 -10.74 -10.18 19.92
N VAL A 177 -10.87 -8.91 19.54
CA VAL A 177 -11.58 -8.51 18.32
C VAL A 177 -10.74 -8.81 17.08
N ALA A 178 -9.47 -8.42 17.08
CA ALA A 178 -8.56 -8.57 15.95
C ALA A 178 -8.40 -10.03 15.52
N LYS A 179 -8.22 -10.96 16.47
CA LYS A 179 -8.04 -12.39 16.20
C LYS A 179 -9.25 -13.06 15.53
N ARG A 180 -10.43 -12.45 15.59
CA ARG A 180 -11.65 -12.95 14.94
C ARG A 180 -11.73 -12.55 13.46
N VAL A 181 -10.81 -11.72 12.98
CA VAL A 181 -10.70 -11.35 11.57
C VAL A 181 -9.77 -12.34 10.89
N ARG A 182 -10.32 -13.20 10.01
CA ARG A 182 -9.60 -14.31 9.37
C ARG A 182 -8.31 -13.91 8.66
N SER A 183 -8.32 -12.75 8.00
CA SER A 183 -7.19 -12.18 7.26
C SER A 183 -6.42 -11.13 8.08
N GLY A 184 -6.67 -11.08 9.39
CA GLY A 184 -6.09 -10.13 10.33
C GLY A 184 -4.76 -10.60 10.91
N GLU A 185 -3.76 -9.72 10.89
CA GLU A 185 -2.48 -9.91 11.54
C GLU A 185 -2.34 -8.91 12.69
N VAL A 186 -2.05 -9.40 13.90
CA VAL A 186 -1.83 -8.55 15.08
C VAL A 186 -0.36 -8.23 15.24
N ILE A 187 -0.06 -6.95 15.43
CA ILE A 187 1.29 -6.44 15.69
C ILE A 187 1.27 -5.67 17.01
N TRP A 188 2.02 -6.18 17.97
CA TRP A 188 2.19 -5.55 19.28
C TRP A 188 3.30 -4.50 19.26
N PHE A 189 3.12 -3.43 20.02
CA PHE A 189 4.17 -2.45 20.30
C PHE A 189 4.10 -1.98 21.77
N SER A 190 5.25 -1.72 22.40
CA SER A 190 5.38 -1.11 23.74
C SER A 190 6.36 0.06 23.78
N LYS A 191 6.28 0.86 24.85
CA LYS A 191 7.21 1.90 25.29
C LYS A 191 8.66 1.42 25.46
N ASN A 192 8.88 0.22 25.95
CA ASN A 192 10.26 -0.27 26.18
C ASN A 192 10.98 -0.63 24.87
N ASP A 193 10.23 -1.04 23.84
CA ASP A 193 10.77 -1.22 22.50
C ASP A 193 11.23 0.14 21.90
N VAL A 194 10.59 1.22 22.31
CA VAL A 194 10.78 2.61 21.85
C VAL A 194 12.06 3.26 22.38
N PHE A 195 12.35 3.12 23.68
CA PHE A 195 13.46 3.83 24.33
C PHE A 195 14.84 3.48 23.76
N LYS A 196 15.09 2.21 23.47
CA LYS A 196 16.38 1.74 22.93
C LYS A 196 16.70 2.30 21.54
N MET A 197 15.67 2.61 20.75
CA MET A 197 15.84 3.16 19.40
C MET A 197 15.94 4.70 19.41
N VAL A 198 15.23 5.37 20.33
CA VAL A 198 15.19 6.84 20.44
C VAL A 198 16.43 7.43 21.11
N GLU A 199 17.05 6.73 22.08
CA GLU A 199 18.37 7.11 22.61
C GLU A 199 19.43 7.19 21.50
N GLY A 200 19.39 6.26 20.53
CA GLY A 200 20.25 6.29 19.36
C GLY A 200 19.98 7.44 18.39
N LEU A 201 18.77 8.01 18.39
CA LEU A 201 18.38 9.15 17.53
C LEU A 201 18.61 10.51 18.24
N ARG A 202 18.39 10.59 19.56
CA ARG A 202 18.59 11.81 20.34
C ARG A 202 20.05 12.23 20.46
N ALA A 203 20.97 11.26 20.51
CA ALA A 203 22.40 11.50 20.51
C ALA A 203 22.90 12.19 19.22
N THR A 204 22.13 12.13 18.13
CA THR A 204 22.52 12.65 16.83
C THR A 204 21.94 14.04 16.51
N TYR A 205 20.75 14.40 17.04
CA TYR A 205 19.96 15.47 16.42
C TYR A 205 19.67 16.75 17.22
N HIS A 206 19.90 16.87 18.53
CA HIS A 206 19.80 18.15 19.28
C HIS A 206 18.64 19.13 18.89
N GLN A 207 17.42 18.65 18.60
CA GLN A 207 16.29 19.50 18.16
C GLN A 207 15.24 19.70 19.27
N GLU A 208 14.94 20.97 19.60
CA GLU A 208 14.13 21.34 20.78
C GLU A 208 12.61 21.21 20.59
N TRP A 209 12.08 21.20 19.35
CA TRP A 209 10.64 21.14 19.08
C TRP A 209 10.01 19.76 19.35
N LEU A 210 10.84 18.72 19.54
CA LEU A 210 10.43 17.37 19.96
C LEU A 210 9.99 17.30 21.44
N ARG A 211 10.01 18.43 22.17
CA ARG A 211 9.71 18.50 23.61
C ARG A 211 8.26 18.82 23.96
N ALA A 212 7.45 19.35 23.03
CA ALA A 212 6.11 19.84 23.36
C ALA A 212 5.01 18.87 22.88
N ASP A 213 4.49 18.05 23.80
CA ASP A 213 3.27 17.23 23.68
C ASP A 213 3.23 16.06 22.66
N PHE A 214 4.40 15.57 22.22
CA PHE A 214 4.54 14.35 21.42
C PHE A 214 4.96 13.17 22.30
N ASN A 215 4.02 12.32 22.72
CA ASN A 215 4.40 11.09 23.41
C ASN A 215 5.15 10.19 22.42
N VAL A 216 6.45 9.99 22.66
CA VAL A 216 7.40 9.16 21.91
C VAL A 216 6.82 7.76 21.57
N GLU A 217 5.91 7.27 22.41
CA GLU A 217 5.16 6.01 22.25
C GLU A 217 4.29 5.96 20.97
N ASN A 218 3.73 7.09 20.54
CA ASN A 218 2.84 7.20 19.38
C ASN A 218 3.60 7.20 18.03
N VAL A 219 4.75 7.87 18.00
CA VAL A 219 5.62 8.00 16.81
C VAL A 219 6.16 6.63 16.37
N TYR A 220 6.48 5.80 17.35
CA TYR A 220 7.14 4.53 17.14
C TYR A 220 6.22 3.42 16.62
N ALA A 221 4.97 3.35 17.09
CA ALA A 221 3.99 2.37 16.61
C ALA A 221 3.82 2.43 15.09
N VAL A 222 3.84 3.66 14.56
CA VAL A 222 3.81 3.96 13.13
C VAL A 222 5.11 3.58 12.46
N VAL A 223 6.24 4.10 12.94
CA VAL A 223 7.55 3.89 12.29
C VAL A 223 7.89 2.40 12.25
N LEU A 224 7.69 1.67 13.34
CA LEU A 224 7.92 0.23 13.36
C LEU A 224 6.98 -0.54 12.43
N TRP A 225 5.69 -0.20 12.40
CA TRP A 225 4.76 -0.94 11.55
C TRP A 225 5.04 -0.69 10.07
N VAL A 226 5.30 0.58 9.71
CA VAL A 226 5.68 0.98 8.35
C VAL A 226 6.96 0.26 7.94
N ILE A 227 8.02 0.28 8.76
CA ILE A 227 9.27 -0.40 8.44
C ILE A 227 9.10 -1.93 8.38
N LYS A 228 8.37 -2.53 9.34
CA LYS A 228 8.19 -3.99 9.40
C LYS A 228 7.32 -4.54 8.27
N ASN A 229 6.40 -3.76 7.70
CA ASN A 229 5.42 -4.24 6.74
C ASN A 229 5.55 -3.66 5.34
N ALA A 230 6.19 -2.49 5.18
CA ALA A 230 6.42 -1.91 3.86
C ALA A 230 7.32 -2.81 3.01
N ASN A 231 8.36 -3.41 3.59
CA ASN A 231 9.24 -4.35 2.87
C ASN A 231 8.49 -5.58 2.36
N LYS A 232 7.58 -6.11 3.18
CA LYS A 232 6.74 -7.22 2.79
C LYS A 232 5.79 -6.84 1.67
N TYR A 233 5.17 -5.66 1.75
CA TYR A 233 4.29 -5.14 0.71
C TYR A 233 5.03 -4.90 -0.61
N ILE A 234 6.21 -4.27 -0.57
CA ILE A 234 7.08 -4.05 -1.73
C ILE A 234 7.48 -5.38 -2.38
N ASN A 235 7.80 -6.39 -1.56
CA ASN A 235 8.10 -7.74 -2.05
C ASN A 235 6.87 -8.43 -2.63
N GLU A 236 5.70 -8.34 -1.98
CA GLU A 236 4.44 -8.91 -2.47
C GLU A 236 4.02 -8.29 -3.82
N GLN A 237 4.15 -6.96 -3.99
CA GLN A 237 3.90 -6.29 -5.27
C GLN A 237 4.78 -6.80 -6.41
N LEU A 238 6.09 -6.97 -6.15
CA LEU A 238 7.02 -7.53 -7.14
C LEU A 238 6.61 -8.95 -7.53
N ILE A 239 6.29 -9.80 -6.55
CA ILE A 239 5.84 -11.18 -6.78
C ILE A 239 4.53 -11.21 -7.58
N GLU A 240 3.54 -10.40 -7.23
CA GLU A 240 2.24 -10.35 -7.91
C GLU A 240 2.40 -9.89 -9.36
N MET A 241 3.15 -8.81 -9.60
CA MET A 241 3.45 -8.35 -10.96
C MET A 241 4.21 -9.42 -11.76
N PHE A 242 5.22 -10.07 -11.15
CA PHE A 242 5.98 -11.14 -11.81
C PHE A 242 5.08 -12.30 -12.24
N LYS A 243 4.10 -12.67 -11.40
CA LYS A 243 3.12 -13.71 -11.70
C LYS A 243 2.16 -13.27 -12.82
N ASP A 244 1.68 -12.04 -12.78
CA ASP A 244 0.82 -11.45 -13.82
C ASP A 244 1.51 -11.39 -15.20
N LEU A 245 2.85 -11.36 -15.22
CA LEU A 245 3.66 -11.41 -16.45
C LEU A 245 3.99 -12.85 -16.90
N SER A 246 3.72 -13.85 -16.08
CA SER A 246 4.20 -15.23 -16.27
C SER A 246 3.28 -16.15 -17.07
N GLU A 247 2.68 -15.63 -18.14
CA GLU A 247 1.95 -16.45 -19.10
C GLU A 247 2.87 -17.51 -19.74
N PRO A 248 2.37 -18.72 -20.09
CA PRO A 248 3.19 -19.83 -20.59
C PRO A 248 4.10 -19.49 -21.78
N GLU A 249 3.69 -18.54 -22.62
CA GLU A 249 4.45 -18.07 -23.77
C GLU A 249 5.59 -17.11 -23.40
N CYS A 250 5.51 -16.50 -22.22
CA CYS A 250 6.39 -15.42 -21.76
C CYS A 250 7.47 -15.89 -20.79
N VAL A 251 7.64 -17.21 -20.64
CA VAL A 251 8.54 -17.81 -19.66
C VAL A 251 9.54 -18.78 -20.29
N LYS A 252 10.68 -18.94 -19.61
CA LYS A 252 11.70 -19.96 -19.86
C LYS A 252 11.97 -20.79 -18.61
N ASN A 253 12.33 -22.05 -18.82
CA ASN A 253 12.73 -22.92 -17.72
C ASN A 253 14.07 -22.51 -17.14
N TYR A 254 14.18 -22.72 -15.83
CA TYR A 254 15.45 -22.84 -15.13
C TYR A 254 16.30 -23.97 -15.70
N LYS A 255 17.62 -23.83 -15.64
CA LYS A 255 18.55 -24.87 -16.11
C LYS A 255 18.33 -26.21 -15.42
N SER A 256 18.09 -26.22 -14.11
CA SER A 256 17.79 -27.45 -13.36
C SER A 256 16.53 -28.16 -13.83
N ASN A 257 15.56 -27.42 -14.37
CA ASN A 257 14.31 -27.96 -14.89
C ASN A 257 14.46 -28.56 -16.30
N LEU A 258 15.49 -28.19 -17.07
CA LEU A 258 15.65 -28.65 -18.47
C LEU A 258 15.90 -30.15 -18.61
N LYS A 259 16.43 -30.83 -17.58
CA LYS A 259 16.63 -32.29 -17.59
C LYS A 259 15.35 -33.09 -17.36
N THR A 260 14.33 -32.44 -16.80
CA THR A 260 13.10 -33.08 -16.33
C THR A 260 11.96 -32.95 -17.34
N TRP A 261 11.96 -31.87 -18.12
CA TRP A 261 10.85 -31.52 -18.98
C TRP A 261 11.23 -31.60 -20.46
N GLU A 262 10.39 -32.25 -21.26
CA GLU A 262 10.48 -32.19 -22.72
C GLU A 262 10.29 -30.74 -23.22
N LYS A 263 10.75 -30.47 -24.46
CA LYS A 263 10.70 -29.14 -25.07
C LYS A 263 9.28 -28.56 -25.01
N ASN A 264 9.10 -27.49 -24.24
CA ASN A 264 7.84 -26.78 -23.98
C ASN A 264 6.73 -27.57 -23.26
N GLY A 265 6.93 -28.83 -22.89
CA GLY A 265 5.92 -29.64 -22.18
C GLY A 265 5.58 -29.10 -20.79
N TRP A 266 6.53 -28.40 -20.16
CA TRP A 266 6.39 -27.76 -18.85
C TRP A 266 5.39 -26.59 -18.81
N ARG A 267 5.12 -25.94 -19.95
CA ARG A 267 4.31 -24.72 -20.05
C ARG A 267 2.87 -24.89 -19.57
N TYR A 268 2.36 -26.12 -19.55
CA TYR A 268 0.99 -26.44 -19.16
C TYR A 268 0.92 -27.44 -17.99
N GLN A 269 2.03 -27.62 -17.27
CA GLN A 269 2.14 -28.59 -16.18
C GLN A 269 1.86 -27.93 -14.82
N LYS A 270 0.91 -28.50 -14.06
CA LYS A 270 0.58 -28.02 -12.70
C LYS A 270 1.73 -28.16 -11.69
N ASN A 271 2.66 -29.09 -11.92
CA ASN A 271 3.77 -29.37 -11.01
C ASN A 271 5.06 -28.62 -11.38
N HIS A 272 5.02 -27.75 -12.38
CA HIS A 272 6.18 -26.95 -12.76
C HIS A 272 6.30 -25.73 -11.83
N THR A 273 7.44 -25.58 -11.15
CA THR A 273 7.54 -24.64 -10.02
C THR A 273 8.60 -23.55 -10.15
N LYS A 274 9.48 -23.54 -11.18
CA LYS A 274 10.56 -22.54 -11.30
C LYS A 274 10.87 -22.13 -12.75
N TYR A 275 10.75 -20.85 -13.07
CA TYR A 275 10.91 -20.31 -14.41
C TYR A 275 11.39 -18.85 -14.38
N THR A 276 11.92 -18.35 -15.48
CA THR A 276 12.24 -16.92 -15.66
C THR A 276 11.30 -16.30 -16.70
N LEU A 277 11.01 -15.02 -16.56
CA LEU A 277 10.33 -14.22 -17.56
C LEU A 277 11.26 -13.90 -18.73
N GLU A 278 10.72 -13.96 -19.93
CA GLU A 278 11.35 -13.42 -21.13
C GLU A 278 11.23 -11.89 -21.17
N TYR A 279 12.10 -11.25 -21.96
CA TYR A 279 12.05 -9.79 -22.12
C TYR A 279 10.89 -9.31 -23.01
N ARG A 280 10.26 -10.20 -23.79
CA ARG A 280 9.06 -9.90 -24.58
C ARG A 280 7.88 -10.59 -23.92
N ILE A 281 6.96 -9.80 -23.37
CA ILE A 281 5.84 -10.32 -22.60
C ILE A 281 4.54 -9.87 -23.25
N ILE A 282 3.60 -10.79 -23.38
CA ILE A 282 2.24 -10.52 -23.83
C ILE A 282 1.32 -10.79 -22.64
N THR A 283 0.60 -9.77 -22.20
CA THR A 283 -0.43 -9.94 -21.17
C THR A 283 -1.80 -9.77 -21.80
N GLN A 284 -2.75 -10.60 -21.38
CA GLN A 284 -4.13 -10.55 -21.85
C GLN A 284 -5.00 -9.91 -20.76
N LYS A 285 -5.46 -8.67 -20.96
CA LYS A 285 -6.40 -8.01 -20.04
C LYS A 285 -7.64 -7.60 -20.83
N TYR A 286 -8.83 -7.75 -20.25
CA TYR A 286 -10.11 -7.76 -20.97
C TYR A 286 -10.43 -6.54 -21.87
N THR A 287 -9.73 -5.40 -21.73
CA THR A 287 -9.85 -4.23 -22.62
C THR A 287 -8.70 -3.23 -22.39
N ALA A 288 -7.76 -3.11 -23.34
CA ALA A 288 -6.65 -2.16 -23.24
C ALA A 288 -7.03 -0.80 -23.85
N ILE A 289 -7.28 -0.75 -25.16
CA ILE A 289 -7.67 0.46 -25.88
C ILE A 289 -9.20 0.68 -25.80
N LYS A 290 -9.61 1.95 -25.70
CA LYS A 290 -11.03 2.34 -25.70
C LYS A 290 -11.71 1.91 -27.01
N LYS A 291 -12.82 1.17 -26.91
CA LYS A 291 -13.68 0.90 -28.07
C LYS A 291 -14.65 2.06 -28.30
N LYS A 292 -15.13 2.21 -29.54
CA LYS A 292 -16.01 3.32 -29.97
C LYS A 292 -17.25 3.49 -29.07
N ASP A 293 -17.78 2.39 -28.55
CA ASP A 293 -19.00 2.35 -27.71
C ASP A 293 -18.72 2.23 -26.20
N SER A 294 -17.47 2.43 -25.75
CA SER A 294 -17.08 2.30 -24.34
C SER A 294 -17.27 3.59 -23.54
N TRP A 295 -17.83 3.46 -22.33
CA TRP A 295 -18.05 4.58 -21.41
C TRP A 295 -16.73 5.25 -21.01
N GLY A 296 -16.67 6.59 -21.12
CA GLY A 296 -15.42 7.36 -21.03
C GLY A 296 -14.72 7.40 -19.67
N TYR A 297 -15.37 7.00 -18.56
CA TYR A 297 -14.78 7.11 -17.21
C TYR A 297 -13.79 5.99 -16.85
N GLU A 298 -13.71 4.92 -17.66
CA GLU A 298 -12.80 3.80 -17.45
C GLU A 298 -11.50 3.91 -18.26
N TYR A 299 -11.41 4.93 -19.13
CA TYR A 299 -10.29 5.15 -20.03
C TYR A 299 -9.72 6.54 -19.81
N THR A 300 -8.41 6.62 -19.59
CA THR A 300 -7.66 7.89 -19.56
C THR A 300 -6.71 7.89 -20.73
N ASN A 301 -6.64 8.98 -21.49
CA ASN A 301 -5.76 9.07 -22.66
C ASN A 301 -5.81 7.83 -23.59
N ASN A 302 -7.03 7.32 -23.79
CA ASN A 302 -7.39 6.20 -24.66
C ASN A 302 -6.93 4.78 -24.21
N LEU A 303 -6.36 4.64 -23.00
CA LEU A 303 -6.03 3.36 -22.37
C LEU A 303 -6.90 3.12 -21.12
N SER A 304 -7.25 1.86 -20.85
CA SER A 304 -8.04 1.52 -19.67
C SER A 304 -7.26 1.79 -18.37
N LYS A 305 -7.99 2.17 -17.32
CA LYS A 305 -7.40 2.48 -16.01
C LYS A 305 -6.60 1.31 -15.44
N ASN A 306 -7.04 0.07 -15.65
CA ASN A 306 -6.34 -1.12 -15.16
C ASN A 306 -5.01 -1.34 -15.89
N CYS A 307 -4.97 -1.07 -17.20
CA CYS A 307 -3.72 -1.12 -17.96
C CYS A 307 -2.75 -0.02 -17.52
N HIS A 308 -3.23 1.20 -17.24
CA HIS A 308 -2.39 2.25 -16.68
C HIS A 308 -1.78 1.88 -15.32
N ILE A 309 -2.61 1.34 -14.42
CA ILE A 309 -2.14 0.88 -13.10
C ILE A 309 -1.07 -0.18 -13.28
N PHE A 310 -1.32 -1.20 -14.09
CA PHE A 310 -0.36 -2.28 -14.31
C PHE A 310 0.97 -1.79 -14.91
N ILE A 311 0.93 -0.88 -15.90
CA ILE A 311 2.15 -0.29 -16.46
C ILE A 311 2.89 0.54 -15.41
N ASN A 312 2.18 1.27 -14.55
CA ASN A 312 2.83 2.04 -13.50
C ASN A 312 3.42 1.14 -12.40
N ASP A 313 2.79 0.00 -12.07
CA ASP A 313 3.36 -0.97 -11.13
C ASP A 313 4.71 -1.49 -11.65
N VAL A 314 4.81 -1.76 -12.96
CA VAL A 314 6.08 -2.08 -13.64
C VAL A 314 7.12 -0.98 -13.46
N LEU A 315 6.74 0.29 -13.64
CA LEU A 315 7.66 1.42 -13.46
C LEU A 315 8.10 1.56 -11.99
N THR A 316 7.18 1.40 -11.03
CA THR A 316 7.48 1.42 -9.60
C THR A 316 8.48 0.33 -9.23
N ILE A 317 8.28 -0.90 -9.71
CA ILE A 317 9.20 -2.01 -9.46
C ILE A 317 10.56 -1.78 -10.13
N ALA A 318 10.58 -1.15 -11.32
CA ALA A 318 11.83 -0.73 -11.93
C ALA A 318 12.60 0.28 -11.05
N ASN A 319 11.93 1.29 -10.50
CA ASN A 319 12.55 2.20 -9.53
C ASN A 319 13.14 1.45 -8.33
N ASN A 320 12.37 0.53 -7.75
CA ASN A 320 12.79 -0.25 -6.57
C ASN A 320 14.01 -1.12 -6.87
N LEU A 321 14.21 -1.54 -8.12
CA LEU A 321 15.37 -2.32 -8.56
C LEU A 321 16.53 -1.45 -9.04
N GLY A 322 16.49 -0.12 -8.84
CA GLY A 322 17.55 0.81 -9.21
C GLY A 322 17.43 1.42 -10.61
N PHE A 323 16.37 1.12 -11.36
CA PHE A 323 16.10 1.69 -12.67
C PHE A 323 15.19 2.91 -12.55
N VAL A 324 15.71 4.02 -12.01
CA VAL A 324 14.95 5.24 -11.75
C VAL A 324 14.23 5.72 -13.01
N THR A 325 12.90 5.81 -12.98
CA THR A 325 12.02 6.10 -14.12
C THR A 325 11.56 7.55 -14.15
N GLN A 326 11.14 8.05 -15.31
CA GLN A 326 10.48 9.36 -15.44
C GLN A 326 9.08 9.26 -16.05
N GLY A 327 8.14 9.99 -15.46
CA GLY A 327 6.76 10.09 -15.92
C GLY A 327 5.92 8.84 -15.64
N THR A 328 4.64 8.88 -16.04
CA THR A 328 3.71 7.77 -15.83
C THR A 328 2.97 7.41 -17.12
N SER A 329 2.36 6.22 -17.16
CA SER A 329 1.54 5.82 -18.30
C SER A 329 0.34 6.75 -18.54
N PHE A 330 -0.16 7.40 -17.49
CA PHE A 330 -1.29 8.32 -17.58
C PHE A 330 -0.92 9.63 -18.28
N ASP A 331 0.35 9.97 -18.40
CA ASP A 331 0.80 11.21 -19.05
C ASP A 331 1.01 11.01 -20.56
N ARG A 332 0.67 9.81 -21.07
CA ARG A 332 0.83 9.39 -22.45
C ARG A 332 -0.53 9.16 -23.09
N TYR A 333 -0.65 9.54 -24.37
CA TYR A 333 -1.77 9.13 -25.21
C TYR A 333 -1.48 7.79 -25.87
N TRP A 334 -2.50 6.91 -25.89
CA TRP A 334 -2.35 5.54 -26.32
C TRP A 334 -3.14 5.27 -27.59
N GLU A 335 -2.48 4.72 -28.59
CA GLU A 335 -3.12 4.26 -29.82
C GLU A 335 -2.82 2.79 -30.03
N SER A 336 -3.77 2.07 -30.62
CA SER A 336 -3.61 0.63 -30.84
C SER A 336 -2.40 0.37 -31.72
N ASN A 337 -1.55 -0.58 -31.30
CA ASN A 337 -0.31 -1.00 -31.96
C ASN A 337 0.81 0.06 -32.04
N ASN A 338 0.59 1.26 -31.50
CA ASN A 338 1.64 2.27 -31.41
C ASN A 338 2.55 2.01 -30.22
N LYS A 339 3.82 2.35 -30.40
CA LYS A 339 4.85 2.20 -29.37
C LYS A 339 4.79 3.36 -28.40
N VAL A 340 4.72 3.04 -27.11
CA VAL A 340 4.94 3.99 -26.02
C VAL A 340 6.21 3.57 -25.29
N MET A 341 7.20 4.47 -25.25
CA MET A 341 8.50 4.23 -24.65
C MET A 341 8.58 4.86 -23.26
N PHE A 342 9.16 4.12 -22.32
CA PHE A 342 9.55 4.60 -21.00
C PHE A 342 11.07 4.51 -20.85
N TYR A 343 11.64 5.49 -20.15
CA TYR A 343 13.07 5.68 -20.02
C TYR A 343 13.47 5.79 -18.56
N THR A 344 14.71 5.44 -18.27
CA THR A 344 15.33 5.78 -16.99
C THR A 344 15.70 7.25 -16.96
N ALA A 345 15.94 7.81 -15.76
CA ALA A 345 16.37 9.20 -15.58
C ALA A 345 17.70 9.53 -16.28
N GLY A 346 18.54 8.52 -16.51
CA GLY A 346 19.76 8.62 -17.32
C GLY A 346 19.51 8.53 -18.83
N GLY A 347 18.27 8.54 -19.30
CA GLY A 347 17.90 8.52 -20.72
C GLY A 347 17.97 7.15 -21.40
N LYS A 348 18.23 6.06 -20.66
CA LYS A 348 18.25 4.71 -21.24
C LYS A 348 16.84 4.17 -21.41
N GLU A 349 16.59 3.42 -22.48
CA GLU A 349 15.31 2.73 -22.69
C GLU A 349 15.06 1.69 -21.59
N LEU A 350 13.90 1.77 -20.93
CA LEU A 350 13.49 0.82 -19.89
C LEU A 350 12.49 -0.20 -20.43
N VAL A 351 11.42 0.27 -21.07
CA VAL A 351 10.37 -0.60 -21.61
C VAL A 351 9.63 0.06 -22.76
N GLU A 352 9.44 -0.70 -23.84
CA GLU A 352 8.49 -0.41 -24.91
C GLU A 352 7.18 -1.11 -24.60
N VAL A 353 6.06 -0.38 -24.64
CA VAL A 353 4.71 -0.93 -24.46
C VAL A 353 3.86 -0.65 -25.68
N LYS A 354 3.17 -1.67 -26.18
CA LYS A 354 2.13 -1.55 -27.20
C LYS A 354 0.81 -2.07 -26.65
N ALA A 355 -0.24 -1.28 -26.77
CA ALA A 355 -1.59 -1.70 -26.42
C ALA A 355 -2.37 -2.07 -27.68
N PHE A 356 -3.25 -3.07 -27.59
CA PHE A 356 -4.02 -3.57 -28.74
C PHE A 356 -5.53 -3.53 -28.46
N MET A 357 -6.31 -3.36 -29.53
CA MET A 357 -7.79 -3.37 -29.47
C MET A 357 -8.40 -4.65 -28.88
N ASN A 358 -7.70 -5.78 -29.00
CA ASN A 358 -8.13 -7.06 -28.46
C ASN A 358 -7.93 -7.19 -26.94
N GLY A 359 -7.33 -6.19 -26.28
CA GLY A 359 -7.06 -6.23 -24.85
C GLY A 359 -5.60 -6.45 -24.47
N ASN A 360 -4.76 -6.84 -25.42
CA ASN A 360 -3.40 -7.24 -25.10
C ASN A 360 -2.50 -6.02 -24.85
N LEU A 361 -1.56 -6.18 -23.92
CA LEU A 361 -0.37 -5.34 -23.81
C LEU A 361 0.84 -6.17 -24.18
N HIS A 362 1.64 -5.67 -25.12
CA HIS A 362 2.93 -6.24 -25.46
C HIS A 362 4.01 -5.37 -24.84
N PHE A 363 4.81 -5.97 -23.98
CA PHE A 363 5.97 -5.36 -23.37
C PHE A 363 7.23 -5.87 -24.06
N LYS A 364 8.17 -4.97 -24.30
CA LYS A 364 9.56 -5.30 -24.62
C LYS A 364 10.45 -4.59 -23.61
N PHE A 365 10.88 -5.33 -22.62
CA PHE A 365 11.69 -4.85 -21.52
C PHE A 365 13.16 -4.70 -21.93
N ASN A 366 13.83 -3.75 -21.29
CA ASN A 366 15.29 -3.68 -21.23
C ASN A 366 15.84 -5.00 -20.65
N GLN A 367 16.94 -5.50 -21.23
CA GLN A 367 17.53 -6.78 -20.86
C GLN A 367 18.13 -6.77 -19.44
N GLU A 368 18.71 -5.66 -19.00
CA GLU A 368 19.23 -5.53 -17.64
C GLU A 368 18.09 -5.53 -16.63
N PHE A 369 17.02 -4.75 -16.90
CA PHE A 369 15.84 -4.72 -16.03
C PHE A 369 15.18 -6.08 -15.88
N ILE A 370 14.90 -6.80 -16.97
CA ILE A 370 14.23 -8.10 -16.87
C ILE A 370 15.10 -9.16 -16.17
N LYS A 371 16.43 -9.08 -16.32
CA LYS A 371 17.36 -9.95 -15.59
C LYS A 371 17.32 -9.65 -14.10
N ALA A 372 17.38 -8.38 -13.71
CA ALA A 372 17.27 -7.95 -12.33
C ALA A 372 15.94 -8.39 -11.70
N LEU A 373 14.82 -8.19 -12.42
CA LEU A 373 13.50 -8.63 -11.98
C LEU A 373 13.44 -10.14 -11.76
N ASN A 374 14.00 -10.93 -12.69
CA ASN A 374 14.07 -12.38 -12.55
C ASN A 374 14.86 -12.81 -11.32
N VAL A 375 16.03 -12.21 -11.08
CA VAL A 375 16.87 -12.50 -9.89
C VAL A 375 16.07 -12.24 -8.62
N GLU A 376 15.48 -11.05 -8.47
CA GLU A 376 14.78 -10.68 -7.24
C GLU A 376 13.48 -11.44 -7.03
N ALA A 377 12.66 -11.60 -8.07
CA ALA A 377 11.42 -12.37 -7.96
C ALA A 377 11.70 -13.81 -7.52
N SER A 378 12.75 -14.41 -8.06
CA SER A 378 13.11 -15.80 -7.78
C SER A 378 13.66 -16.00 -6.38
N ARG A 379 14.43 -15.02 -5.86
CA ARG A 379 14.86 -14.99 -4.47
C ARG A 379 13.65 -14.90 -3.54
N LEU A 380 12.72 -13.97 -3.83
CA LEU A 380 11.51 -13.76 -3.04
C LEU A 380 10.54 -14.95 -3.06
N LEU A 381 10.47 -15.66 -4.19
CA LEU A 381 9.72 -16.91 -4.33
C LEU A 381 10.43 -18.13 -3.69
N GLY A 382 11.65 -17.94 -3.17
CA GLY A 382 12.45 -18.99 -2.53
C GLY A 382 13.02 -20.01 -3.51
N TRP A 383 13.06 -19.71 -4.80
CA TRP A 383 13.57 -20.59 -5.85
C TRP A 383 15.09 -20.69 -5.85
N ILE A 384 15.73 -19.58 -5.48
CA ILE A 384 17.17 -19.41 -5.28
C ILE A 384 17.43 -18.83 -3.89
N ARG A 385 18.55 -19.20 -3.29
CA ARG A 385 18.95 -18.77 -1.93
C ARG A 385 20.29 -18.03 -1.89
N SER A 386 21.01 -17.99 -3.00
CA SER A 386 22.31 -17.31 -3.10
C SER A 386 22.54 -16.73 -4.50
N PRO A 387 23.43 -15.72 -4.63
CA PRO A 387 23.86 -15.22 -5.94
C PRO A 387 24.40 -16.33 -6.86
N GLN A 388 25.14 -17.29 -6.30
CA GLN A 388 25.72 -18.38 -7.09
C GLN A 388 24.63 -19.30 -7.68
N GLU A 389 23.55 -19.56 -6.94
CA GLU A 389 22.41 -20.31 -7.47
C GLU A 389 21.74 -19.55 -8.63
N ALA A 390 21.60 -18.22 -8.54
CA ALA A 390 21.07 -17.42 -9.64
C ALA A 390 21.95 -17.48 -10.89
N VAL A 391 23.28 -17.36 -10.73
CA VAL A 391 24.26 -17.52 -11.82
C VAL A 391 24.10 -18.88 -12.51
N ASN A 392 23.98 -19.96 -11.72
CA ASN A 392 23.89 -21.31 -12.25
C ASN A 392 22.55 -21.57 -12.96
N GLU A 393 21.45 -21.05 -12.42
CA GLU A 393 20.10 -21.30 -12.93
C GLU A 393 19.71 -20.41 -14.11
N MET A 394 20.19 -19.17 -14.13
CA MET A 394 19.83 -18.15 -15.12
C MET A 394 20.95 -17.84 -16.12
N GLU A 395 22.15 -18.43 -15.94
CA GLU A 395 23.33 -18.23 -16.78
C GLU A 395 23.71 -16.73 -16.92
N LEU A 396 23.69 -16.04 -15.78
CA LEU A 396 24.02 -14.62 -15.66
C LEU A 396 25.44 -14.40 -15.16
N ASP A 397 25.99 -13.23 -15.47
CA ASP A 397 27.25 -12.78 -14.91
C ASP A 397 27.17 -12.62 -13.37
N VAL A 398 28.23 -13.03 -12.67
CA VAL A 398 28.25 -13.05 -11.20
C VAL A 398 28.21 -11.67 -10.58
N ASP A 399 28.86 -10.68 -11.19
CA ASP A 399 28.90 -9.31 -10.69
C ASP A 399 27.55 -8.62 -10.95
N PHE A 400 26.92 -8.92 -12.10
CA PHE A 400 25.54 -8.53 -12.35
C PHE A 400 24.58 -9.10 -11.29
N VAL A 401 24.64 -10.40 -10.98
CA VAL A 401 23.75 -10.99 -9.98
C VAL A 401 23.99 -10.37 -8.61
N LYS A 402 25.26 -10.25 -8.16
CA LYS A 402 25.57 -9.64 -6.86
C LYS A 402 25.05 -8.21 -6.73
N SER A 403 25.10 -7.43 -7.81
CA SER A 403 24.59 -6.05 -7.84
C SER A 403 23.07 -5.94 -7.95
N HIS A 404 22.35 -7.05 -8.16
CA HIS A 404 20.89 -7.09 -8.28
C HIS A 404 20.23 -8.16 -7.40
N PHE A 405 20.96 -8.69 -6.42
CA PHE A 405 20.47 -9.65 -5.43
C PHE A 405 20.22 -8.90 -4.11
N GLU A 406 19.05 -9.08 -3.52
CA GLU A 406 18.53 -8.32 -2.37
C GLU A 406 18.42 -6.81 -2.62
N THR A 407 18.21 -6.40 -3.87
CA THR A 407 18.18 -4.98 -4.26
C THR A 407 16.81 -4.38 -4.41
N ASN A 408 15.73 -5.18 -4.36
CA ASN A 408 14.39 -4.62 -4.32
C ASN A 408 14.28 -3.70 -3.10
N ALA A 409 14.09 -2.40 -3.32
CA ALA A 409 14.18 -1.37 -2.28
C ALA A 409 13.50 -1.81 -0.97
N LEU A 410 14.30 -1.97 0.08
CA LEU A 410 13.84 -2.30 1.42
C LEU A 410 14.08 -1.09 2.31
N PHE A 411 13.06 -0.67 3.04
CA PHE A 411 13.21 0.24 4.16
C PHE A 411 14.05 -0.42 5.26
N GLY A 412 15.25 0.09 5.49
CA GLY A 412 16.04 -0.16 6.69
C GLY A 412 15.76 0.88 7.78
N ILE A 413 16.25 0.61 9.00
CA ILE A 413 16.20 1.60 10.10
C ILE A 413 16.93 2.91 9.70
N LYS A 414 17.98 2.81 8.89
CA LYS A 414 18.74 3.96 8.35
C LYS A 414 17.98 4.78 7.31
N ASP A 415 17.02 4.18 6.60
CA ASP A 415 16.18 4.91 5.65
C ASP A 415 15.09 5.67 6.40
N GLY A 416 14.58 5.10 7.50
CA GLY A 416 13.78 5.86 8.49
C GLY A 416 14.51 7.07 9.07
N GLN A 417 15.84 7.01 9.21
CA GLN A 417 16.68 8.15 9.62
C GLN A 417 16.78 9.22 8.52
N LYS A 418 17.08 8.86 7.28
CA LYS A 418 17.12 9.79 6.13
C LYS A 418 15.79 10.49 5.87
N LEU A 419 14.67 9.78 6.05
CA LEU A 419 13.30 10.31 5.91
C LEU A 419 12.96 11.36 6.98
N LEU A 420 13.61 11.31 8.14
CA LEU A 420 13.49 12.31 9.21
C LEU A 420 14.51 13.47 9.06
N GLU A 421 15.61 13.23 8.35
CA GLU A 421 16.68 14.19 8.05
C GLU A 421 16.33 15.15 6.90
N GLY A 422 15.36 14.81 6.04
CA GLY A 422 14.89 15.70 4.97
C GLY A 422 15.95 15.97 3.90
N HIS A 423 16.53 14.91 3.33
CA HIS A 423 17.45 14.99 2.19
C HIS A 423 16.87 14.38 0.93
#